data_AF-A0A2R8BQA1-F1
#
_entry.id   AF-A0A2R8BQA1-F1
#
_cell.length_a   1.000
_cell.length_b   1.000
_cell.length_c   1.000
_cell.angle_alpha   90.00
_cell.angle_beta   90.00
_cell.angle_gamma   90.00
#
_symmetry.space_group_name_H-M   'P 1'
#
loop_
_entity.id
_entity.type
_entity.pdbx_description
1 polymer ?
#
loop_
_entity_poly.entity_id
_entity_poly.type
_entity_poly.pdbx_seq_one_letter_code
_entity_poly.pdbx_strand_id
1 'polypeptide(L)'
;MRIAILALSGLLASPLVAEPLPRVSETPFAPFLTAQAFTCGRTCGQMRSCAEACHALLVCGDRARDGDNDGIPCESLCSAPC
;
A
#
# COMPACT_ATOMS: atom_id res chain seq x y z
N MET A 1 -46.41 46.39 -12.58
CA MET A 1 -45.34 47.26 -13.12
C MET A 1 -44.69 47.94 -11.92
N ARG A 2 -43.46 47.69 -11.45
CA ARG A 2 -42.28 46.92 -11.86
C ARG A 2 -41.63 46.43 -10.55
N ILE A 3 -41.21 45.17 -10.50
CA ILE A 3 -40.46 44.61 -9.36
C ILE A 3 -39.01 45.06 -9.54
N ALA A 4 -38.47 45.84 -8.61
CA ALA A 4 -37.07 46.26 -8.60
C ALA A 4 -36.25 45.25 -7.79
N ILE A 5 -35.66 44.27 -8.46
CA ILE A 5 -34.60 43.42 -7.90
C ILE A 5 -33.29 43.98 -8.44
N LEU A 6 -32.49 44.64 -7.61
CA LEU A 6 -31.11 44.98 -7.94
C LEU A 6 -30.19 44.21 -7.01
N ALA A 7 -29.41 43.36 -7.65
CA ALA A 7 -28.68 42.23 -7.10
C ALA A 7 -27.60 42.63 -6.10
N LEU A 8 -27.55 41.92 -4.97
CA LEU A 8 -26.34 41.84 -4.14
C LEU A 8 -25.32 40.98 -4.89
N SER A 9 -24.36 41.63 -5.53
CA SER A 9 -23.17 40.99 -6.11
C SER A 9 -22.25 40.50 -5.00
N GLY A 10 -22.47 39.25 -4.56
CA GLY A 10 -21.52 38.50 -3.74
C GLY A 10 -20.31 38.08 -4.57
N LEU A 11 -19.14 38.65 -4.28
CA LEU A 11 -17.86 38.11 -4.74
C LEU A 11 -17.58 36.80 -3.98
N LEU A 12 -17.72 35.66 -4.65
CA LEU A 12 -17.26 34.38 -4.14
C LEU A 12 -15.74 34.29 -4.37
N ALA A 13 -14.96 34.57 -3.33
CA ALA A 13 -13.54 34.24 -3.30
C ALA A 13 -13.40 32.72 -3.15
N SER A 14 -12.92 32.03 -4.19
CA SER A 14 -12.61 30.60 -4.10
C SER A 14 -11.35 30.41 -3.23
N PRO A 15 -11.36 29.52 -2.22
CA PRO A 15 -10.13 29.15 -1.54
C PRO A 15 -9.25 28.37 -2.52
N LEU A 16 -7.96 28.70 -2.56
CA LEU A 16 -6.93 27.87 -3.19
C LEU A 16 -6.89 26.56 -2.40
N VAL A 17 -7.63 25.55 -2.88
CA VAL A 17 -7.65 24.23 -2.25
C VAL A 17 -6.24 23.67 -2.43
N ALA A 18 -5.48 23.54 -1.33
CA ALA A 18 -4.22 22.82 -1.35
C ALA A 18 -4.53 21.37 -1.71
N GLU A 19 -4.17 20.95 -2.92
CA GLU A 19 -4.39 19.57 -3.35
C GLU A 19 -3.54 18.65 -2.47
N PRO A 20 -4.16 17.72 -1.70
CA PRO A 20 -3.39 16.79 -0.90
C PRO A 20 -2.60 15.90 -1.85
N LEU A 21 -1.28 15.83 -1.65
CA LEU A 21 -0.44 14.89 -2.38
C LEU A 21 -1.06 13.48 -2.25
N PRO A 22 -1.21 12.73 -3.37
CA PRO A 22 -1.79 11.40 -3.32
C PRO A 22 -0.98 10.53 -2.37
N ARG A 23 -1.66 9.84 -1.46
CA ARG A 23 -0.99 8.86 -0.60
C ARG A 23 -0.46 7.75 -1.50
N VAL A 24 0.83 7.44 -1.37
CA VAL A 24 1.52 6.40 -2.15
C VAL A 24 0.76 5.06 -2.10
N SER A 25 0.07 4.79 -0.99
CA SER A 25 -0.80 3.64 -0.77
C SER A 25 -1.97 3.50 -1.75
N GLU A 26 -2.36 4.54 -2.48
CA GLU A 26 -3.50 4.52 -3.42
C GLU A 26 -3.07 4.22 -4.87
N THR A 27 -1.76 4.04 -5.13
CA THR A 27 -1.28 3.74 -6.48
C THR A 27 -1.26 2.24 -6.79
N PRO A 28 -1.63 1.80 -8.02
CA PRO A 28 -1.65 0.39 -8.41
C PRO A 28 -0.30 -0.33 -8.28
N PHE A 29 0.80 0.42 -8.25
CA PHE A 29 2.17 -0.10 -8.17
C PHE A 29 2.71 -0.20 -6.74
N ALA A 30 1.98 0.27 -5.72
CA ALA A 30 2.40 0.14 -4.32
C ALA A 30 2.92 -1.26 -3.93
N PRO A 31 2.22 -2.39 -4.24
CA PRO A 31 2.72 -3.72 -3.90
C PRO A 31 4.03 -4.07 -4.60
N PHE A 32 4.23 -3.61 -5.83
CA PHE A 32 5.49 -3.79 -6.55
C PHE A 32 6.63 -3.03 -5.87
N LEU A 33 6.41 -1.77 -5.49
CA LEU A 33 7.40 -0.97 -4.76
C LEU A 33 7.80 -1.62 -3.43
N THR A 34 6.84 -2.19 -2.70
CA THR A 34 7.12 -2.93 -1.47
C THR A 34 7.96 -4.18 -1.73
N ALA A 35 7.65 -4.94 -2.80
CA ALA A 35 8.43 -6.11 -3.19
C ALA A 35 9.87 -5.76 -3.56
N GLN A 36 10.12 -4.61 -4.17
CA GLN A 36 11.47 -4.15 -4.51
C GLN A 36 12.33 -3.76 -3.29
N ALA A 37 11.72 -3.57 -2.12
CA ALA A 37 12.43 -3.31 -0.88
C ALA A 37 12.93 -4.59 -0.18
N PHE A 38 12.51 -5.76 -0.65
CA PHE A 38 12.87 -7.05 -0.05
C PHE A 38 14.13 -7.64 -0.67
N THR A 39 14.81 -8.49 0.09
CA THR A 39 16.05 -9.15 -0.34
C THR A 39 15.98 -10.65 -0.05
N CYS A 40 16.48 -11.47 -0.95
CA CYS A 40 16.53 -12.92 -0.80
C CYS A 40 17.51 -13.38 0.30
N GLY A 41 17.41 -14.65 0.72
CA GLY A 41 18.37 -15.25 1.65
C GLY A 41 18.21 -14.89 3.14
N ARG A 42 17.21 -14.07 3.50
CA ARG A 42 16.86 -13.74 4.88
C ARG A 42 16.16 -14.91 5.58
N THR A 43 16.47 -15.21 6.83
CA THR A 43 15.75 -16.23 7.63
C THR A 43 14.46 -15.67 8.25
N CYS A 44 13.54 -16.51 8.72
CA CYS A 44 12.27 -16.02 9.30
C CYS A 44 12.47 -15.05 10.49
N GLY A 45 13.45 -15.29 11.37
CA GLY A 45 13.75 -14.38 12.49
C GLY A 45 14.38 -13.03 12.08
N GLN A 46 14.80 -12.93 10.83
CA GLN A 46 15.39 -11.75 10.23
C GLN A 46 14.37 -10.89 9.48
N MET A 47 13.23 -11.46 9.10
CA MET A 47 12.14 -10.78 8.40
C MET A 47 11.23 -10.04 9.36
N ARG A 48 10.54 -9.01 8.86
CA ARG A 48 9.66 -8.16 9.68
C ARG A 48 8.22 -8.10 9.20
N SER A 49 7.89 -8.74 8.08
CA SER A 49 6.54 -8.74 7.53
C SER A 49 6.22 -10.03 6.77
N CYS A 50 4.93 -10.38 6.73
CA CYS A 50 4.47 -11.50 5.90
C CYS A 50 4.75 -11.26 4.41
N ALA A 51 4.65 -10.03 3.93
CA ALA A 51 4.98 -9.69 2.54
C ALA A 51 6.44 -9.99 2.18
N GLU A 52 7.39 -9.77 3.09
CA GLU A 52 8.80 -10.14 2.91
C GLU A 52 8.98 -11.66 2.89
N ALA A 53 8.28 -12.39 3.75
CA ALA A 53 8.29 -13.86 3.77
C ALA A 53 7.72 -14.46 2.49
N CYS A 54 6.61 -13.92 1.99
CA CYS A 54 6.03 -14.28 0.71
C CYS A 54 6.96 -13.96 -0.47
N HIS A 55 7.64 -12.82 -0.43
CA HIS A 55 8.63 -12.49 -1.45
C HIS A 55 9.78 -13.51 -1.47
N ALA A 56 10.30 -13.88 -0.31
CA ALA A 56 11.32 -14.92 -0.22
C ALA A 56 10.81 -16.26 -0.81
N LEU A 57 9.62 -16.71 -0.42
CA LEU A 57 9.07 -17.98 -0.92
C LEU A 57 8.81 -17.94 -2.44
N LEU A 58 8.05 -16.95 -2.92
CA LEU A 58 7.53 -16.90 -4.29
C LEU A 58 8.52 -16.32 -5.30
N VAL A 59 9.25 -15.27 -4.93
CA VAL A 59 10.15 -14.56 -5.85
C VAL A 59 11.56 -15.12 -5.78
N CYS A 60 12.07 -15.40 -4.58
CA CYS A 60 13.41 -15.95 -4.41
C CYS A 60 13.47 -17.48 -4.50
N GLY A 61 12.32 -18.17 -4.42
CA GLY A 61 12.27 -19.64 -4.41
C GLY A 61 12.81 -20.26 -3.12
N ASP A 62 12.87 -19.48 -2.05
CA ASP A 62 13.45 -19.85 -0.77
C ASP A 62 12.51 -20.79 0.03
N ARG A 63 12.38 -22.04 -0.41
CA ARG A 63 11.41 -23.01 0.16
C ARG A 63 11.56 -23.29 1.65
N ALA A 64 12.76 -23.07 2.21
CA ALA A 64 13.00 -23.22 3.65
C ALA A 64 12.16 -22.27 4.54
N ARG A 65 11.47 -21.28 3.96
CA ARG A 65 10.56 -20.37 4.68
C ARG A 65 9.22 -21.04 4.95
N ASP A 66 8.85 -22.04 4.15
CA ASP A 66 7.66 -22.86 4.26
C ASP A 66 8.11 -24.31 4.56
N GLY A 67 8.32 -24.57 5.85
CA GLY A 67 8.99 -25.80 6.30
C GLY A 67 8.13 -27.06 6.12
N ASP A 68 6.83 -26.92 6.27
CA ASP A 68 5.82 -27.98 6.16
C ASP A 68 5.10 -28.00 4.81
N ASN A 69 5.38 -27.04 3.92
CA ASN A 69 4.93 -26.97 2.52
C ASN A 69 3.42 -26.77 2.40
N ASP A 70 2.82 -26.02 3.31
CA ASP A 70 1.40 -25.67 3.31
C ASP A 70 1.12 -24.35 2.56
N GLY A 71 2.17 -23.65 2.14
CA GLY A 71 2.10 -22.36 1.45
C GLY A 71 2.14 -21.15 2.37
N ILE A 72 2.26 -21.33 3.69
CA ILE A 72 2.32 -20.27 4.71
C ILE A 72 3.77 -20.11 5.19
N PRO A 73 4.57 -19.22 4.60
CA PRO A 73 5.94 -19.05 5.03
C PRO A 73 6.02 -18.31 6.37
N CYS A 74 6.98 -18.71 7.20
CA CYS A 74 7.31 -18.04 8.46
C CYS A 74 6.05 -17.71 9.29
N GLU A 75 5.34 -18.74 9.79
CA GLU A 75 4.05 -18.64 10.51
C GLU A 75 4.01 -17.70 11.73
N SER A 76 5.15 -17.21 12.20
CA SER A 76 5.20 -16.14 13.20
C SER A 76 4.86 -14.75 12.63
N LEU A 77 4.92 -14.59 11.30
CA LEU A 77 4.62 -13.36 10.56
C LEU A 77 3.35 -13.51 9.71
N CYS A 78 3.07 -14.70 9.21
CA CYS A 78 1.95 -15.01 8.33
C CYS A 78 0.88 -15.87 9.02
N SER A 79 -0.37 -15.74 8.58
CA SER A 79 -1.50 -16.55 9.07
C SER A 79 -2.35 -17.13 7.93
N ALA A 80 -1.89 -17.00 6.69
CA ALA A 80 -2.53 -17.47 5.47
C ALA A 80 -1.49 -17.67 4.37
N PRO A 81 -1.79 -18.46 3.32
CA PRO A 81 -0.88 -18.65 2.20
C PRO A 81 -0.59 -17.35 1.47
N CYS A 82 0.61 -17.29 0.88
CA CYS A 82 0.96 -16.32 -0.15
C CYS A 82 0.24 -16.66 -1.47
#